data_AF-A0A7W3U175-F1
#
_entry.id   AF-A0A7W3U175-F1
#
_cell.length_a   1.000
_cell.length_b   1.000
_cell.length_c   1.000
_cell.angle_alpha   90.00
_cell.angle_beta   90.00
_cell.angle_gamma   90.00
#
_symmetry.space_group_name_H-M   'P 1'
#
loop_
_entity.id
_entity.type
_entity.pdbx_description
1 polymer ?
#
loop_
_entity_poly.entity_id
_entity_poly.type
_entity_poly.pdbx_seq_one_letter_code
_entity_poly.pdbx_strand_id
1 'polypeptide(L)'
;MASLITIIVNHGVSSQPIHSLKTFFISPIPLFQTPIVIISFVIYAIFAYAGVENLGGATNSMKNPLRTFPGGLTIGAILTISSYVLMIVMTGFSVNYNQIIAKLSVNLGNVTYVVFHRLGYMLGVSLGLIHQVNLFLGNLFTRLIALAGMLGSIFVLVYTPIKSFIMGSNLDSWLTRITKLNQHGTPSEVLHNCWTKKPMIVRRFFYVKIFFKI
;
A
#
# COMPACT_ATOMS: atom_id res chain seq x y z
N MET A 1 -13.93 -5.30 -7.17
CA MET A 1 -15.38 -5.33 -7.50
C MET A 1 -15.65 -4.71 -8.87
N ALA A 2 -15.13 -3.51 -9.18
CA ALA A 2 -15.31 -2.92 -10.51
C ALA A 2 -14.84 -3.83 -11.67
N SER A 3 -13.68 -4.46 -11.49
CA SER A 3 -13.13 -5.46 -12.42
C SER A 3 -14.03 -6.68 -12.65
N LEU A 4 -14.77 -7.15 -11.64
CA LEU A 4 -15.69 -8.29 -11.77
C LEU A 4 -16.86 -7.96 -12.69
N ILE A 5 -17.41 -6.75 -12.56
CA ILE A 5 -18.51 -6.28 -13.41
C ILE A 5 -18.02 -6.17 -14.86
N THR A 6 -16.83 -5.61 -15.08
CA THR A 6 -16.21 -5.53 -16.41
C THR A 6 -15.96 -6.91 -17.01
N ILE A 7 -15.52 -7.89 -16.22
CA ILE A 7 -15.31 -9.28 -16.68
C ILE A 7 -16.62 -9.93 -17.11
N ILE A 8 -17.69 -9.81 -16.32
CA ILE A 8 -18.99 -10.43 -16.60
C ILE A 8 -19.58 -9.83 -17.88
N VAL A 9 -19.54 -8.51 -18.03
CA VAL A 9 -20.08 -7.83 -19.21
C VAL A 9 -19.25 -8.10 -20.47
N ASN A 10 -17.92 -8.15 -20.36
CA ASN A 10 -17.04 -8.45 -21.50
C ASN A 10 -16.96 -9.95 -21.81
N HIS A 11 -17.90 -10.77 -21.31
CA HIS A 11 -17.96 -12.23 -21.51
C HIS A 11 -16.65 -12.96 -21.15
N GLY A 12 -15.87 -12.44 -20.21
CA GLY A 12 -14.58 -13.02 -19.82
C GLY A 12 -13.42 -12.73 -20.78
N VAL A 13 -13.59 -11.86 -21.78
CA VAL A 13 -12.49 -11.48 -22.68
C VAL A 13 -11.51 -10.57 -21.93
N SER A 14 -10.27 -11.02 -21.79
CA SER A 14 -9.20 -10.26 -21.13
C SER A 14 -8.74 -9.09 -22.00
N SER A 15 -8.71 -7.89 -21.42
CA SER A 15 -8.15 -6.69 -22.07
C SER A 15 -6.64 -6.82 -22.32
N GLN A 16 -5.93 -7.57 -21.48
CA GLN A 16 -4.56 -7.99 -21.74
C GLN A 16 -4.58 -9.26 -22.62
N PRO A 17 -3.96 -9.24 -23.81
CA PRO A 17 -3.97 -10.41 -24.68
C PRO A 17 -3.14 -11.55 -24.09
N ILE A 18 -3.78 -12.70 -23.85
CA ILE A 18 -3.16 -13.91 -23.31
C ILE A 18 -2.85 -14.84 -24.49
N HIS A 19 -1.64 -14.75 -25.05
CA HIS A 19 -1.25 -15.54 -26.22
C HIS A 19 -0.57 -16.87 -25.85
N SER A 20 0.00 -17.00 -24.65
CA SER A 20 0.73 -18.20 -24.21
C SER A 20 0.91 -18.22 -22.69
N LEU A 21 1.23 -19.38 -22.10
CA LEU A 21 1.65 -19.48 -20.69
C LEU A 21 2.83 -18.56 -20.35
N LYS A 22 3.66 -18.22 -21.34
CA LYS A 22 4.74 -17.23 -21.22
C LYS A 22 4.24 -15.84 -20.82
N THR A 23 3.01 -15.46 -21.13
CA THR A 23 2.42 -14.15 -20.75
C THR A 23 2.29 -14.00 -19.23
N PHE A 24 2.27 -15.09 -18.47
CA PHE A 24 2.24 -15.05 -17.01
C PHE A 24 3.62 -14.94 -16.36
N PHE A 25 4.68 -15.37 -17.06
CA PHE A 25 6.04 -15.41 -16.52
C PHE A 25 6.97 -14.35 -17.13
N ILE A 26 6.59 -13.76 -18.27
CA ILE A 26 7.39 -12.77 -18.98
C ILE A 26 6.63 -11.45 -18.98
N SER A 27 7.23 -10.44 -18.36
CA SER A 27 6.68 -9.08 -18.37
C SER A 27 6.60 -8.54 -19.81
N PRO A 28 5.46 -7.91 -20.21
CA PRO A 28 5.33 -7.23 -21.50
C PRO A 28 6.29 -6.06 -21.67
N ILE A 29 6.84 -5.53 -20.57
CA ILE A 29 7.73 -4.37 -20.57
C ILE A 29 9.18 -4.86 -20.46
N PRO A 30 10.02 -4.65 -21.49
CA PRO A 30 11.40 -5.17 -21.55
C PRO A 30 12.29 -4.74 -20.37
N LEU A 31 12.04 -3.53 -19.84
CA LEU A 31 12.79 -2.98 -18.71
C LEU A 31 12.74 -3.88 -17.46
N PHE A 32 11.61 -4.57 -17.23
CA PHE A 32 11.41 -5.44 -16.07
C PHE A 32 12.01 -6.85 -16.24
N GLN A 33 12.66 -7.13 -17.37
CA GLN A 33 13.33 -8.41 -17.61
C GLN A 33 14.81 -8.38 -17.24
N THR A 34 15.35 -7.20 -16.90
CA THR A 34 16.75 -7.04 -16.54
C THR A 34 16.99 -7.51 -15.09
N PRO A 35 18.10 -8.22 -14.80
CA PRO A 35 18.40 -8.69 -13.44
C PRO A 35 18.45 -7.58 -12.39
N ILE A 36 18.94 -6.39 -12.79
CA ILE A 36 19.03 -5.22 -11.91
C ILE A 36 17.64 -4.73 -11.45
N VAL A 37 16.64 -4.73 -12.34
CA VAL A 37 15.27 -4.32 -12.02
C VAL A 37 14.56 -5.37 -11.18
N ILE A 38 14.83 -6.66 -11.42
CA ILE A 38 14.30 -7.75 -10.59
C ILE A 38 14.82 -7.62 -9.15
N ILE A 39 16.12 -7.40 -8.97
CA ILE A 39 16.72 -7.18 -7.64
C ILE A 39 16.12 -5.93 -6.97
N SER A 40 15.98 -4.84 -7.72
CA SER A 40 15.37 -3.60 -7.22
C SER A 40 13.92 -3.82 -6.77
N PHE A 41 13.16 -4.63 -7.50
CA PHE A 41 11.80 -5.00 -7.13
C PHE A 41 11.75 -5.85 -5.86
N VAL A 42 12.66 -6.81 -5.67
CA VAL A 42 12.76 -7.60 -4.44
C VAL A 42 13.05 -6.70 -3.24
N ILE A 43 14.00 -5.76 -3.37
CA ILE A 43 14.33 -4.79 -2.32
C ILE A 43 13.09 -3.94 -1.97
N TYR A 44 12.39 -3.43 -2.99
CA TYR A 44 11.14 -2.69 -2.81
C TYR A 44 10.09 -3.53 -2.06
N ALA A 45 9.91 -4.80 -2.43
CA ALA A 45 8.98 -5.71 -1.77
C ALA A 45 9.34 -5.91 -0.29
N ILE A 46 10.62 -6.11 0.04
CA ILE A 46 11.08 -6.23 1.43
C ILE A 46 10.74 -4.96 2.22
N PHE A 47 11.01 -3.78 1.67
CA PHE A 47 10.66 -2.51 2.32
C PHE A 47 9.16 -2.30 2.49
N ALA A 48 8.31 -2.86 1.61
CA ALA A 48 6.87 -2.81 1.77
C ALA A 48 6.38 -3.62 2.98
N TYR A 49 7.12 -4.67 3.39
CA TYR A 49 6.87 -5.43 4.62
C TYR A 49 7.62 -4.89 5.84
N ALA A 50 8.48 -3.88 5.68
CA ALA A 50 9.08 -3.19 6.82
C ALA A 50 7.99 -2.46 7.61
N GLY A 51 7.88 -2.74 8.90
CA GLY A 51 6.83 -2.26 9.79
C GLY A 51 6.05 -3.38 10.48
N VAL A 52 6.17 -4.64 10.01
CA VAL A 52 5.58 -5.81 10.70
C VAL A 52 6.23 -6.06 12.06
N GLU A 53 7.45 -5.56 12.30
CA GLU A 53 8.11 -5.58 13.60
C GLU A 53 7.30 -4.89 14.70
N ASN A 54 6.47 -3.90 14.33
CA ASN A 54 5.61 -3.19 15.28
C ASN A 54 4.48 -4.06 15.84
N LEU A 55 4.21 -5.21 15.22
CA LEU A 55 3.26 -6.21 15.72
C LEU A 55 3.81 -6.97 16.94
N GLY A 56 5.13 -6.95 17.16
CA GLY A 56 5.77 -7.59 18.31
C GLY A 56 5.24 -7.05 19.65
N GLY A 57 4.92 -5.75 19.75
CA GLY A 57 4.35 -5.16 20.95
C GLY A 57 2.94 -5.66 21.29
N ALA A 58 2.20 -6.21 20.31
CA ALA A 58 0.89 -6.80 20.53
C ALA A 58 0.95 -8.22 21.12
N THR A 59 2.13 -8.86 21.12
CA THR A 59 2.31 -10.22 21.69
C THR A 59 2.07 -10.26 23.19
N ASN A 60 2.31 -9.15 23.90
CA ASN A 60 2.06 -9.01 25.34
C ASN A 60 0.59 -9.21 25.74
N SER A 61 -0.35 -9.10 24.80
CA SER A 61 -1.78 -9.27 25.04
C SER A 61 -2.34 -10.59 24.47
N MET A 62 -1.48 -11.47 23.93
CA MET A 62 -1.91 -12.72 23.30
C MET A 62 -1.90 -13.90 24.28
N LYS A 63 -2.88 -14.79 24.15
CA LYS A 63 -2.85 -16.11 24.80
C LYS A 63 -1.86 -17.01 24.06
N ASN A 64 -0.80 -17.48 24.73
CA ASN A 64 0.27 -18.31 24.17
C ASN A 64 1.00 -17.68 22.95
N PRO A 65 1.76 -16.58 23.16
CA PRO A 65 2.39 -15.82 22.07
C PRO A 65 3.32 -16.67 21.19
N LEU A 66 4.03 -17.66 21.77
CA LEU A 66 4.95 -18.54 21.04
C LEU A 66 4.30 -19.33 19.89
N ARG A 67 2.99 -19.61 19.97
CA ARG A 67 2.26 -20.34 18.92
C ARG A 67 1.31 -19.44 18.15
N THR A 68 0.62 -18.54 18.84
CA THR A 68 -0.41 -17.68 18.27
C THR A 68 0.18 -16.59 17.38
N PHE A 69 1.33 -16.04 17.74
CA PHE A 69 1.99 -15.00 16.94
C PHE A 69 2.48 -15.50 15.57
N PRO A 70 3.33 -16.55 15.48
CA PRO A 70 3.76 -17.07 14.18
C PRO A 70 2.58 -17.62 13.36
N GLY A 71 1.61 -18.30 13.99
CA GLY A 71 0.42 -18.79 13.31
C GLY A 71 -0.42 -17.67 12.69
N GLY A 72 -0.63 -16.57 13.43
CA GLY A 72 -1.33 -15.39 12.93
C GLY A 72 -0.60 -14.70 11.77
N LEU A 73 0.73 -14.59 11.85
CA LEU A 73 1.56 -14.06 10.76
C LEU A 73 1.46 -14.92 9.50
N THR A 74 1.51 -16.24 9.63
CA THR A 74 1.38 -17.17 8.49
C THR A 74 0.01 -17.04 7.82
N ILE A 75 -1.08 -17.03 8.59
CA ILE A 75 -2.43 -16.87 8.04
C ILE A 75 -2.56 -15.51 7.35
N GLY A 76 -2.07 -14.43 7.98
CA GLY A 76 -2.06 -13.10 7.40
C GLY A 76 -1.27 -13.03 6.09
N ALA A 77 -0.10 -13.68 6.03
CA ALA A 77 0.71 -13.76 4.81
C ALA A 77 -0.03 -14.48 3.68
N ILE A 78 -0.64 -15.64 3.96
CA ILE A 78 -1.39 -16.43 2.98
C ILE A 78 -2.58 -15.63 2.42
N LEU A 79 -3.35 -14.97 3.29
CA LEU A 79 -4.47 -14.12 2.88
C LEU A 79 -4.01 -12.93 2.03
N THR A 80 -2.88 -12.32 2.40
CA THR A 80 -2.30 -11.20 1.66
C THR A 80 -1.85 -11.63 0.27
N ILE A 81 -1.09 -12.73 0.16
CA ILE A 81 -0.62 -13.29 -1.12
C ILE A 81 -1.82 -13.63 -2.02
N SER A 82 -2.82 -14.31 -1.47
CA SER A 82 -4.04 -14.69 -2.21
C SER A 82 -4.78 -13.48 -2.75
N SER A 83 -4.89 -12.42 -1.93
CA SER A 83 -5.53 -11.16 -2.31
C SER A 83 -4.76 -10.42 -3.41
N TYR A 84 -3.42 -10.41 -3.33
CA TYR A 84 -2.56 -9.82 -4.36
C TYR A 84 -2.70 -10.54 -5.70
N VAL A 85 -2.66 -11.88 -5.69
CA VAL A 85 -2.85 -12.69 -6.92
C VAL A 85 -4.21 -12.39 -7.54
N LEU A 86 -5.28 -12.41 -6.74
CA LEU A 86 -6.62 -12.10 -7.21
C LEU A 86 -6.71 -10.68 -7.82
N MET A 87 -6.10 -9.70 -7.16
CA MET A 87 -6.06 -8.32 -7.63
C MET A 87 -5.32 -8.18 -8.97
N ILE A 88 -4.16 -8.82 -9.12
CA ILE A 88 -3.37 -8.79 -10.37
C ILE A 88 -4.18 -9.40 -11.52
N VAL A 89 -4.75 -10.59 -11.31
CA VAL A 89 -5.58 -11.27 -12.31
C VAL A 89 -6.77 -10.39 -12.71
N MET A 90 -7.52 -9.88 -11.74
CA MET A 90 -8.67 -8.99 -11.98
C MET A 90 -8.29 -7.73 -12.77
N THR A 91 -7.13 -7.16 -12.49
CA THR A 91 -6.65 -5.97 -13.20
C THR A 91 -6.28 -6.30 -14.64
N GLY A 92 -5.67 -7.46 -14.90
CA GLY A 92 -5.31 -7.92 -16.25
C GLY A 92 -6.52 -8.10 -17.19
N PHE A 93 -7.67 -8.49 -16.66
CA PHE A 93 -8.90 -8.55 -17.47
C PHE A 93 -9.43 -7.18 -17.87
N SER A 94 -9.18 -6.14 -17.07
CA SER A 94 -9.77 -4.82 -17.24
C SER A 94 -8.82 -3.78 -17.87
N VAL A 95 -7.51 -4.04 -17.81
CA VAL A 95 -6.47 -3.08 -18.19
C VAL A 95 -5.45 -3.76 -19.10
N ASN A 96 -5.22 -3.17 -20.28
CA ASN A 96 -4.14 -3.57 -21.17
C ASN A 96 -2.83 -2.87 -20.79
N TYR A 97 -1.81 -3.62 -20.39
CA TYR A 97 -0.55 -3.11 -19.89
C TYR A 97 0.23 -2.34 -20.97
N ASN A 98 0.23 -2.83 -22.22
CA ASN A 98 0.97 -2.19 -23.31
C ASN A 98 0.35 -0.84 -23.73
N GLN A 99 -0.98 -0.76 -23.76
CA GLN A 99 -1.66 0.46 -24.20
C GLN A 99 -1.78 1.53 -23.10
N ILE A 100 -1.63 1.14 -21.83
CA ILE A 100 -1.94 1.99 -20.69
C ILE A 100 -0.71 2.25 -19.83
N ILE A 101 0.01 1.19 -19.44
CA ILE A 101 1.11 1.29 -18.48
C ILE A 101 2.46 1.48 -19.19
N ALA A 102 2.65 0.94 -20.40
CA ALA A 102 3.88 1.14 -21.18
C ALA A 102 3.99 2.52 -21.85
N LYS A 103 3.07 3.45 -21.58
CA LYS A 103 3.13 4.83 -22.06
C LYS A 103 4.22 5.60 -21.30
N LEU A 104 5.00 6.41 -22.02
CA LEU A 104 6.07 7.27 -21.48
C LEU A 104 5.61 8.22 -20.37
N SER A 105 4.32 8.58 -20.32
CA SER A 105 3.74 9.43 -19.28
C SER A 105 3.47 8.71 -17.96
N VAL A 106 3.67 7.39 -17.89
CA VAL A 106 3.39 6.57 -16.72
C VAL A 106 4.70 6.18 -16.03
N ASN A 107 4.75 6.42 -14.72
CA ASN A 107 5.88 6.10 -13.85
C ASN A 107 5.39 5.49 -12.53
N LEU A 108 6.32 5.08 -11.66
CA LEU A 108 6.00 4.41 -10.38
C LEU A 108 5.16 5.28 -9.43
N GLY A 109 5.20 6.62 -9.57
CA GLY A 109 4.44 7.55 -8.75
C GLY A 109 3.00 7.77 -9.21
N ASN A 110 2.70 7.59 -10.50
CA ASN A 110 1.36 7.85 -11.05
C ASN A 110 0.64 6.61 -11.60
N VAL A 111 1.32 5.47 -11.74
CA VAL A 111 0.76 4.23 -12.31
C VAL A 111 -0.53 3.81 -11.62
N THR A 112 -0.60 3.91 -10.29
CA THR A 112 -1.80 3.60 -9.51
C THR A 112 -3.00 4.42 -9.98
N TYR A 113 -2.84 5.73 -10.14
CA TYR A 113 -3.92 6.61 -10.58
C TYR A 113 -4.37 6.32 -12.01
N VAL A 114 -3.42 6.02 -12.90
CA VAL A 114 -3.72 5.67 -14.29
C VAL A 114 -4.52 4.36 -14.39
N VAL A 115 -4.13 3.35 -13.61
CA VAL A 115 -4.83 2.06 -13.54
C VAL A 115 -6.25 2.25 -13.03
N PHE A 116 -6.44 2.99 -11.93
CA PHE A 116 -7.76 3.20 -11.35
C PHE A 116 -8.67 4.10 -12.19
N HIS A 117 -8.10 5.09 -12.87
CA HIS A 117 -8.84 5.85 -13.87
C HIS A 117 -9.38 4.93 -14.98
N ARG A 118 -8.55 4.02 -15.50
CA ARG A 118 -9.00 3.08 -16.53
C ARG A 118 -10.07 2.13 -16.00
N LEU A 119 -9.90 1.61 -14.78
CA LEU A 119 -10.90 0.72 -14.17
C LEU A 119 -12.26 1.40 -14.06
N GLY A 120 -12.31 2.65 -13.59
CA GLY A 120 -13.56 3.42 -13.53
C GLY A 120 -14.15 3.67 -14.92
N TYR A 121 -13.32 4.02 -15.90
CA TYR A 121 -13.76 4.20 -17.28
C TYR A 121 -14.35 2.91 -17.89
N MET A 122 -13.68 1.77 -17.69
CA MET A 122 -14.11 0.48 -18.21
C MET A 122 -15.38 -0.03 -17.53
N LEU A 123 -15.57 0.25 -16.25
CA LEU A 123 -16.82 -0.04 -15.58
C LEU A 123 -17.99 0.73 -16.22
N GLY A 124 -17.80 2.02 -16.53
CA GLY A 124 -18.84 2.82 -17.18
C GLY A 124 -19.16 2.33 -18.60
N VAL A 125 -18.14 1.94 -19.37
CA VAL A 125 -18.31 1.30 -20.69
C VAL A 125 -19.09 0.00 -20.57
N SER A 126 -18.76 -0.85 -19.59
CA SER A 126 -19.48 -2.09 -19.33
C SER A 126 -20.94 -1.87 -18.89
N LEU A 127 -21.27 -0.72 -18.31
CA LEU A 127 -22.65 -0.35 -17.96
C LEU A 127 -23.41 0.30 -19.12
N GLY A 128 -22.80 0.43 -20.31
CA GLY A 128 -23.43 1.07 -21.47
C GLY A 128 -23.61 2.58 -21.33
N LEU A 129 -22.85 3.23 -20.44
CA LEU A 129 -22.97 4.66 -20.18
C LEU A 129 -22.28 5.49 -21.29
N ILE A 130 -22.75 6.73 -21.47
CA ILE A 130 -22.18 7.68 -22.43
C ILE A 130 -20.73 8.05 -22.06
N HIS A 131 -19.93 8.42 -23.08
CA HIS A 131 -18.50 8.68 -22.94
C HIS A 131 -18.15 9.70 -21.83
N GLN A 132 -18.94 10.78 -21.70
CA GLN A 132 -18.73 11.79 -20.67
C GLN A 132 -18.87 11.23 -19.24
N VAL A 133 -19.84 10.35 -19.02
CA VAL A 133 -20.07 9.71 -17.72
C VAL A 133 -18.94 8.71 -17.42
N ASN A 134 -18.41 8.03 -18.43
CA ASN A 134 -17.27 7.12 -18.27
C ASN A 134 -15.99 7.87 -17.85
N LEU A 135 -15.74 9.05 -18.43
CA LEU A 135 -14.63 9.91 -18.03
C LEU A 135 -14.81 10.44 -16.61
N PHE A 136 -16.03 10.86 -16.27
CA PHE A 136 -16.35 11.28 -14.90
C PHE A 136 -16.08 10.16 -13.89
N LEU A 137 -16.51 8.93 -14.22
CA LEU A 137 -16.34 7.76 -13.36
C LEU A 137 -14.87 7.37 -13.18
N GLY A 138 -14.07 7.45 -14.26
CA GLY A 138 -12.62 7.30 -14.17
C GLY A 138 -11.99 8.32 -13.23
N ASN A 139 -12.33 9.60 -13.37
CA ASN A 139 -11.84 10.66 -12.50
C ASN A 139 -12.27 10.49 -11.04
N LEU A 140 -13.52 10.06 -10.81
CA LEU A 140 -14.04 9.79 -9.47
C LEU A 140 -13.23 8.69 -8.77
N PHE A 141 -12.96 7.58 -9.45
CA PHE A 141 -12.17 6.47 -8.92
C PHE A 141 -10.75 6.92 -8.53
N THR A 142 -10.10 7.70 -9.40
CA THR A 142 -8.77 8.26 -9.13
C THR A 142 -8.78 9.13 -7.88
N ARG A 143 -9.78 10.01 -7.73
CA ARG A 143 -9.89 10.92 -6.57
C ARG A 143 -10.13 10.16 -5.26
N LEU A 144 -11.02 9.17 -5.28
CA LEU A 144 -11.32 8.35 -4.09
C LEU A 144 -10.08 7.62 -3.58
N ILE A 145 -9.25 7.11 -4.48
CA ILE A 145 -8.05 6.34 -4.13
C ILE A 145 -6.90 7.26 -3.70
N ALA A 146 -6.77 8.43 -4.33
CA ALA A 146 -5.85 9.46 -3.86
C ALA A 146 -6.19 9.87 -2.42
N LEU A 147 -7.47 10.08 -2.11
CA LEU A 147 -7.93 10.46 -0.79
C LEU A 147 -7.73 9.34 0.25
N ALA A 148 -8.10 8.10 -0.10
CA ALA A 148 -7.87 6.94 0.77
C ALA A 148 -6.38 6.71 1.06
N GLY A 149 -5.52 6.87 0.04
CA GLY A 149 -4.07 6.75 0.18
C GLY A 149 -3.45 7.82 1.08
N MET A 150 -3.87 9.09 0.94
CA MET A 150 -3.40 10.17 1.81
C MET A 150 -3.84 9.97 3.26
N LEU A 151 -5.12 9.68 3.49
CA LEU A 151 -5.62 9.48 4.85
C LEU A 151 -4.98 8.27 5.52
N GLY A 152 -4.89 7.13 4.83
CA GLY A 152 -4.27 5.92 5.38
C GLY A 152 -2.79 6.10 5.70
N SER A 153 -2.04 6.76 4.81
CA SER A 153 -0.59 6.94 5.00
C SER A 153 -0.26 7.92 6.14
N ILE A 154 -1.04 8.97 6.36
CA ILE A 154 -0.79 9.94 7.44
C ILE A 154 -0.88 9.27 8.82
N PHE A 155 -1.91 8.47 9.07
CA PHE A 155 -2.07 7.78 10.36
C PHE A 155 -0.95 6.78 10.63
N VAL A 156 -0.63 5.94 9.64
CA VAL A 156 0.39 4.89 9.80
C VAL A 156 1.80 5.48 9.88
N LEU A 157 2.13 6.47 9.05
CA LEU A 157 3.48 7.03 9.02
C LEU A 157 3.80 7.92 10.21
N VAL A 158 2.79 8.54 10.84
CA VAL A 158 3.01 9.42 12.02
C VAL A 158 2.92 8.63 13.33
N TYR A 159 1.88 7.80 13.51
CA TYR A 159 1.62 7.16 14.80
C TYR A 159 2.62 6.04 15.13
N THR A 160 2.90 5.18 14.16
CA THR A 160 3.67 3.94 14.38
C THR A 160 5.13 4.21 14.79
N PRO A 161 5.86 5.17 14.17
CA PRO A 161 7.22 5.50 14.59
C PRO A 161 7.27 6.15 15.97
N ILE A 162 6.32 7.04 16.30
CA ILE A 162 6.29 7.72 17.60
C ILE A 162 6.06 6.69 18.71
N LYS A 163 5.09 5.80 18.53
CA LYS A 163 4.79 4.74 19.51
C LYS A 163 5.98 3.80 19.71
N SER A 164 6.57 3.31 18.62
CA SER A 164 7.67 2.34 18.68
C SER A 164 8.94 2.94 19.26
N PHE A 165 9.20 4.23 19.00
CA PHE A 165 10.33 4.95 19.60
C PHE A 165 10.16 5.13 21.11
N ILE A 166 8.98 5.54 21.57
CA ILE A 166 8.70 5.74 23.01
C ILE A 166 8.73 4.41 23.77
N MET A 167 8.14 3.35 23.20
CA MET A 167 8.10 2.02 23.82
C MET A 167 9.44 1.27 23.74
N GLY A 168 10.29 1.58 22.76
CA GLY A 168 11.59 0.96 22.57
C GLY A 168 12.75 1.67 23.29
N SER A 169 12.55 2.90 23.79
CA SER A 169 13.57 3.65 24.54
C SER A 169 13.50 3.35 26.04
N ASN A 170 14.64 3.25 26.72
CA ASN A 170 14.69 3.20 28.19
C ASN A 170 14.05 4.46 28.77
N LEU A 171 12.94 4.30 29.50
CA LEU A 171 12.15 5.41 30.05
C LEU A 171 12.97 6.32 30.98
N ASP A 172 14.03 5.80 31.59
CA ASP A 172 14.88 6.54 32.55
C ASP A 172 15.76 7.62 31.88
N SER A 173 16.01 7.52 30.58
CA SER A 173 16.82 8.51 29.84
C SER A 173 16.01 9.72 29.37
N TRP A 174 14.68 9.67 29.46
CA TRP A 174 13.78 10.73 29.04
C TRP A 174 13.28 11.54 30.24
N LEU A 175 13.22 12.86 30.11
CA LEU A 175 12.61 13.75 31.11
C LEU A 175 11.22 13.20 31.51
N THR A 176 11.01 12.97 32.81
CA THR A 176 9.89 12.23 33.44
C THR A 176 8.47 12.72 33.06
N ARG A 177 8.35 13.86 32.36
CA ARG A 177 7.11 14.41 31.79
C ARG A 177 6.75 13.84 30.41
N ILE A 178 7.67 13.18 29.72
CA ILE A 178 7.49 12.67 28.35
C ILE A 178 7.17 11.17 28.38
N THR A 179 7.19 10.55 29.55
CA THR A 179 7.00 9.10 29.74
C THR A 179 5.70 8.75 30.47
N LYS A 180 4.89 9.74 30.86
CA LYS A 180 3.57 9.49 31.47
C LYS A 180 2.60 8.91 30.44
N LEU A 181 2.25 7.66 30.62
CA LEU A 181 1.22 6.95 29.87
C LEU A 181 -0.16 7.32 30.43
N ASN A 182 -1.14 7.52 29.54
CA ASN A 182 -2.55 7.68 29.92
C ASN A 182 -3.17 6.31 30.30
N GLN A 183 -4.37 6.31 30.87
CA GLN A 183 -5.14 5.12 31.29
C GLN A 183 -5.30 4.05 30.19
N HIS A 184 -5.19 4.44 28.91
CA HIS A 184 -5.24 3.53 27.76
C HIS A 184 -3.85 3.07 27.25
N GLY A 185 -2.79 3.21 28.04
CA GLY A 185 -1.44 2.74 27.68
C GLY A 185 -0.79 3.50 26.51
N THR A 186 -1.26 4.72 26.22
CA THR A 186 -0.72 5.58 25.16
C THR A 186 -0.05 6.84 25.74
N PRO A 187 1.12 7.26 25.23
CA PRO A 187 1.81 8.47 25.66
C PRO A 187 1.16 9.72 25.04
N SER A 188 -0.04 10.08 25.52
CA SER A 188 -0.87 11.15 24.95
C SER A 188 -0.27 12.55 25.16
N GLU A 189 0.44 12.81 26.26
CA GLU A 189 1.13 14.09 26.50
C GLU A 189 2.27 14.33 25.50
N VAL A 190 2.91 13.26 24.99
CA VAL A 190 3.99 13.34 24.00
C VAL A 190 3.44 13.67 22.63
N LEU A 191 2.36 12.99 22.22
CA LEU A 191 1.70 13.26 20.94
C LEU A 191 1.19 14.70 20.89
N HIS A 192 0.60 15.20 21.98
CA HIS A 192 0.14 16.58 22.08
C HIS A 192 1.29 17.61 22.03
N ASN A 193 2.37 17.42 22.81
CA ASN A 193 3.50 18.36 22.83
C ASN A 193 4.38 18.31 21.56
N CYS A 194 4.50 17.15 20.90
CA CYS A 194 5.25 17.01 19.65
C CYS A 194 4.53 17.73 18.49
N TRP A 195 3.19 17.72 18.49
CA TRP A 195 2.36 18.46 17.56
C TRP A 195 2.30 19.97 17.82
N THR A 196 2.19 20.39 19.09
CA THR A 196 1.92 21.80 19.44
C THR A 196 3.16 22.63 19.74
N LYS A 197 4.24 22.04 20.27
CA LYS A 197 5.38 22.82 20.83
C LYS A 197 6.71 22.67 20.10
N LYS A 198 6.96 21.60 19.33
CA LYS A 198 8.25 21.39 18.62
C LYS A 198 8.10 20.72 17.24
N PRO A 199 7.59 21.43 16.21
CA PRO A 199 7.50 20.89 14.85
C PRO A 199 8.86 20.49 14.23
N MET A 200 9.97 20.97 14.79
CA MET A 200 11.33 20.67 14.34
C MET A 200 11.74 19.20 14.61
N ILE A 201 11.20 18.55 15.64
CA ILE A 201 11.43 17.13 15.92
C ILE A 201 10.72 16.26 14.88
N VAL A 202 9.47 16.60 14.54
CA VAL A 202 8.72 15.96 13.44
C VAL A 202 9.48 16.10 12.12
N ARG A 203 10.06 17.28 11.85
CA ARG A 203 10.92 17.52 10.68
C ARG A 203 12.15 16.62 10.66
N ARG A 204 12.86 16.47 11.79
CA ARG A 204 14.07 15.62 11.88
C ARG A 204 13.75 14.12 11.77
N PHE A 205 12.61 13.68 12.30
CA PHE A 205 12.11 12.31 12.12
C PHE A 205 11.74 12.01 10.66
N PHE A 206 11.15 12.98 9.95
CA PHE A 206 10.88 12.87 8.52
C PHE A 206 12.19 12.74 7.71
N TYR A 207 13.22 13.53 8.07
CA TYR A 207 14.53 13.47 7.42
C TYR A 207 15.28 12.14 7.66
N VAL A 208 15.25 11.58 8.87
CA VAL A 208 15.95 10.31 9.17
C VAL A 208 15.34 9.14 8.40
N LYS A 209 14.01 9.11 8.21
CA LYS A 209 13.35 8.05 7.42
C LYS A 209 13.54 8.22 5.91
N ILE A 210 13.72 9.47 5.42
CA ILE A 210 14.10 9.76 4.03
C ILE A 210 15.55 9.34 3.76
N PHE A 211 16.45 9.50 4.74
CA PHE A 211 17.86 9.10 4.61
C PHE A 211 18.07 7.59 4.56
N PHE A 212 17.15 6.81 5.15
CA PHE A 212 17.13 5.33 5.05
C PHE A 212 16.42 4.80 3.80
N LYS A 213 15.95 5.69 2.91
CA LYS A 213 15.26 5.33 1.66
C LYS A 213 16.03 5.79 0.42
N ILE A 214 17.35 5.93 0.54
CA ILE A 214 18.34 5.97 -0.55
C ILE A 214 19.17 4.70 -0.41
#